data_AF-A0A3D5KSJ0-F1
#
_entry.id   AF-A0A3D5KSJ0-F1
#
_cell.length_a   1.000
_cell.length_b   1.000
_cell.length_c   1.000
_cell.angle_alpha   90.00
_cell.angle_beta   90.00
_cell.angle_gamma   90.00
#
_symmetry.space_group_name_H-M   'P 1'
#
loop_
_entity.id
_entity.type
_entity.pdbx_description
1 polymer ?
#
loop_
_entity_poly.entity_id
_entity_poly.type
_entity_poly.pdbx_seq_one_letter_code
_entity_poly.pdbx_strand_id
1 'polypeptide(L)'
;MIMYPLRNKVSNFFSAKAVGIVLMLIIIPVVFYSYTTFTKEILAVDIATFMIAVIVGQIVSYGLYKQEKESGLTEVVAITILALLAIIFIMFTFYPPHLPIFMDPETSHYGF
;
A
#
# COMPACT_ATOMS: atom_id res chain seq x y z
N MET A 1 32.01 -8.45 9.85
CA MET A 1 30.78 -8.22 9.06
C MET A 1 30.43 -6.75 9.19
N ILE A 2 30.88 -5.92 8.25
CA ILE A 2 30.79 -4.46 8.33
C ILE A 2 29.43 -4.04 7.79
N MET A 3 28.63 -3.39 8.63
CA MET A 3 27.38 -2.73 8.28
C MET A 3 27.74 -1.51 7.41
N TYR A 4 27.78 -1.69 6.09
CA TYR A 4 27.97 -0.59 5.15
C TYR A 4 26.84 0.43 5.34
N PRO A 5 27.14 1.75 5.40
CA PRO A 5 26.10 2.76 5.45
C PRO A 5 25.45 2.85 4.06
N LEU A 6 24.44 2.00 3.81
CA LEU A 6 23.54 2.08 2.65
C LEU A 6 22.86 3.46 2.54
N ARG A 7 22.86 4.24 3.63
CA ARG A 7 22.29 5.58 3.76
C ARG A 7 22.77 6.57 2.69
N ASN A 8 23.98 6.42 2.14
CA ASN A 8 24.50 7.36 1.13
C ASN A 8 24.09 7.05 -0.32
N LYS A 9 23.44 5.90 -0.59
CA LYS A 9 22.99 5.54 -1.94
C LYS A 9 21.47 5.54 -2.12
N VAL A 10 20.72 5.69 -1.04
CA VAL A 10 19.26 5.70 -1.07
C VAL A 10 18.79 7.14 -0.85
N SER A 11 18.46 7.82 -1.94
CA SER A 11 17.68 9.06 -1.90
C SER A 11 16.21 8.71 -1.67
N ASN A 12 15.41 9.69 -1.24
CA ASN A 12 13.94 9.65 -1.35
C ASN A 12 13.29 8.47 -0.62
N PHE A 13 13.80 8.13 0.57
CA PHE A 13 13.40 6.90 1.24
C PHE A 13 11.91 6.89 1.61
N PHE A 14 11.42 7.95 2.26
CA PHE A 14 10.05 7.99 2.73
C PHE A 14 9.06 8.19 1.58
N SER A 15 9.39 9.08 0.63
CA SER A 15 8.59 9.30 -0.59
C SER A 15 8.43 8.02 -1.42
N ALA A 16 9.52 7.31 -1.69
CA ALA A 16 9.48 6.03 -2.40
C ALA A 16 8.61 4.98 -1.68
N LYS A 17 8.72 4.87 -0.36
CA LYS A 17 7.88 3.97 0.44
C LYS A 17 6.40 4.37 0.41
N ALA A 18 6.10 5.65 0.55
CA ALA A 18 4.73 6.16 0.50
C ALA A 18 4.08 5.83 -0.85
N VAL A 19 4.76 6.12 -1.96
CA VAL A 19 4.26 5.80 -3.31
C VAL A 19 4.04 4.29 -3.46
N GLY A 20 5.02 3.46 -3.07
CA GLY A 20 4.89 2.01 -3.18
C GLY A 20 3.71 1.45 -2.39
N ILE A 21 3.49 1.92 -1.16
CA ILE A 21 2.37 1.50 -0.32
C ILE A 21 1.03 1.96 -0.89
N VAL A 22 0.91 3.23 -1.28
CA VAL A 22 -0.31 3.77 -1.90
C VAL A 22 -0.66 3.00 -3.17
N LEU A 23 0.35 2.65 -3.98
CA LEU A 23 0.14 1.88 -5.19
C LEU A 23 -0.41 0.47 -4.90
N MET A 24 0.13 -0.22 -3.89
CA MET A 24 -0.39 -1.52 -3.45
C MET A 24 -1.84 -1.40 -2.94
N LEU A 25 -2.12 -0.36 -2.14
CA LEU A 25 -3.47 -0.09 -1.61
C LEU A 25 -4.51 0.19 -2.70
N ILE A 26 -4.07 0.67 -3.88
CA ILE A 26 -4.96 0.92 -5.01
C ILE A 26 -5.10 -0.34 -5.89
N ILE A 27 -3.98 -0.99 -6.24
CA ILE A 27 -3.99 -2.12 -7.19
C ILE A 27 -4.85 -3.26 -6.66
N ILE A 28 -4.70 -3.63 -5.39
CA ILE A 28 -5.39 -4.79 -4.81
C ILE A 28 -6.92 -4.67 -4.94
N PRO A 29 -7.58 -3.63 -4.38
CA PRO A 29 -9.03 -3.50 -4.49
C PRO A 29 -9.50 -3.24 -5.92
N VAL A 30 -8.76 -2.49 -6.75
CA VAL A 30 -9.14 -2.26 -8.14
C VAL A 30 -9.22 -3.58 -8.90
N VAL A 31 -8.20 -4.44 -8.79
CA VAL A 31 -8.20 -5.75 -9.43
C VAL A 31 -9.29 -6.63 -8.86
N PHE A 32 -9.41 -6.70 -7.53
CA PHE A 32 -10.42 -7.50 -6.84
C PHE A 32 -11.84 -7.20 -7.34
N TYR A 33 -12.25 -5.92 -7.32
CA TYR A 33 -13.59 -5.54 -7.77
C TYR A 33 -13.78 -5.67 -9.28
N SER A 34 -12.72 -5.49 -10.07
CA SER A 34 -12.79 -5.67 -11.52
C SER A 34 -13.11 -7.11 -11.90
N TYR A 35 -12.45 -8.09 -11.28
CA TYR A 35 -12.65 -9.50 -11.65
C TYR A 35 -13.92 -10.08 -11.01
N THR A 36 -14.22 -9.71 -9.76
CA THR A 36 -15.43 -10.19 -9.05
C THR A 36 -16.74 -9.64 -9.63
N THR A 37 -16.68 -8.62 -10.50
CA THR A 37 -17.87 -8.18 -11.27
C THR A 37 -18.38 -9.28 -12.21
N PHE A 38 -17.50 -10.16 -12.71
CA PHE A 38 -17.84 -11.18 -13.70
C PHE A 38 -17.75 -12.62 -13.15
N THR A 39 -17.06 -12.82 -12.03
CA THR A 39 -16.85 -14.13 -11.42
C THR A 39 -17.05 -14.08 -9.91
N LYS A 40 -17.13 -15.24 -9.26
CA LYS A 40 -16.99 -15.32 -7.80
C LYS A 40 -15.55 -15.03 -7.39
N GLU A 41 -15.32 -14.78 -6.11
CA GLU A 41 -13.99 -14.70 -5.51
C GLU A 41 -13.20 -15.98 -5.78
N ILE A 42 -11.92 -15.82 -6.15
CA ILE A 42 -11.02 -16.93 -6.42
C ILE A 42 -9.73 -16.67 -5.66
N LEU A 43 -9.52 -17.44 -4.58
CA LEU A 43 -8.35 -17.32 -3.70
C LEU A 43 -7.00 -17.25 -4.44
N ALA A 44 -6.85 -18.04 -5.51
CA ALA A 44 -5.63 -18.03 -6.32
C ALA A 44 -5.39 -16.67 -7.02
N VAL A 45 -6.46 -16.01 -7.48
CA VAL A 45 -6.40 -14.67 -8.10
C VAL A 45 -6.05 -13.63 -7.04
N ASP A 46 -6.56 -13.74 -5.83
CA ASP A 46 -6.27 -12.79 -4.75
C ASP A 46 -4.80 -12.86 -4.31
N ILE A 47 -4.26 -14.08 -4.13
CA ILE A 47 -2.84 -14.28 -3.83
C ILE A 47 -1.96 -13.76 -4.97
N ALA A 48 -2.30 -14.07 -6.23
CA ALA A 48 -1.56 -13.58 -7.38
C ALA A 48 -1.60 -12.04 -7.46
N THR A 49 -2.76 -11.43 -7.21
CA THR A 49 -2.95 -9.98 -7.18
C THR A 49 -2.10 -9.33 -6.11
N PHE A 50 -2.08 -9.88 -4.89
CA PHE A 50 -1.21 -9.42 -3.82
C PHE A 50 0.26 -9.46 -4.22
N MET A 51 0.73 -10.59 -4.77
CA MET A 51 2.12 -10.75 -5.21
C MET A 51 2.50 -9.75 -6.31
N ILE A 52 1.64 -9.58 -7.31
CA ILE A 52 1.85 -8.60 -8.39
C ILE A 52 1.88 -7.18 -7.82
N ALA A 53 0.95 -6.82 -6.96
CA ALA A 53 0.91 -5.50 -6.32
C ALA A 53 2.20 -5.22 -5.55
N VAL A 54 2.70 -6.19 -4.77
CA VAL A 54 3.97 -6.09 -4.06
C VAL A 54 5.14 -5.90 -5.02
N ILE A 55 5.23 -6.71 -6.07
CA ILE A 55 6.31 -6.59 -7.07
C ILE A 55 6.30 -5.21 -7.72
N VAL A 56 5.13 -4.75 -8.18
CA VAL A 56 4.98 -3.42 -8.80
C VAL A 56 5.34 -2.31 -7.81
N GLY A 57 4.82 -2.36 -6.58
CA GLY A 57 5.13 -1.39 -5.53
C GLY A 57 6.62 -1.33 -5.21
N GLN A 58 7.30 -2.48 -5.15
CA GLN A 58 8.75 -2.52 -4.91
C GLN A 58 9.56 -2.04 -6.11
N ILE A 59 9.16 -2.36 -7.36
CA ILE A 59 9.83 -1.86 -8.57
C ILE A 59 9.75 -0.34 -8.62
N VAL A 60 8.57 0.24 -8.38
CA VAL A 60 8.37 1.70 -8.36
C VAL A 60 9.19 2.33 -7.24
N SER A 61 9.13 1.78 -6.02
CA SER A 61 9.94 2.25 -4.89
C SER A 61 11.43 2.23 -5.22
N TYR A 62 11.91 1.16 -5.84
CA TYR A 62 13.31 0.99 -6.21
C TYR A 62 13.76 1.99 -7.28
N GLY A 63 12.89 2.31 -8.24
CA GLY A 63 13.12 3.38 -9.21
C GLY A 63 13.33 4.73 -8.52
N LEU A 64 12.46 5.05 -7.55
CA LEU A 64 12.51 6.31 -6.80
C LEU A 64 13.75 6.44 -5.91
N TYR A 65 14.24 5.35 -5.31
CA TYR A 65 15.49 5.35 -4.53
C TYR A 65 16.74 5.70 -5.35
N LYS A 66 16.68 5.56 -6.68
CA LYS A 66 17.78 5.85 -7.60
C LYS A 66 17.73 7.24 -8.20
N GLN A 67 16.64 7.98 -7.99
CA GLN A 67 16.49 9.32 -8.54
C GLN A 67 17.32 10.33 -7.75
N GLU A 68 17.47 11.54 -8.29
CA GLU A 68 18.08 12.63 -7.54
C GLU A 68 17.30 12.93 -6.26
N LYS A 69 18.00 13.48 -5.28
CA LYS A 69 17.41 13.76 -3.97
C LYS A 69 16.30 14.80 -4.11
N GLU A 70 15.10 14.41 -3.71
CA GLU A 70 13.94 15.27 -3.61
C GLU A 70 14.11 16.33 -2.52
N SER A 71 13.26 17.35 -2.59
CA SER A 71 13.21 18.39 -1.58
C SER A 71 12.90 17.80 -0.20
N GLY A 72 13.42 18.42 0.87
CA GLY A 72 13.07 18.03 2.23
C GLY A 72 11.57 18.10 2.52
N LEU A 73 10.84 18.98 1.82
CA LEU A 73 9.38 19.08 1.91
C LEU A 73 8.70 17.81 1.41
N THR A 74 9.20 17.19 0.33
CA THR A 74 8.61 15.96 -0.22
C THR A 74 8.72 14.80 0.76
N GLU A 75 9.86 14.66 1.44
CA GLU A 75 10.03 13.63 2.47
C GLU A 75 9.13 13.89 3.69
N VAL A 76 8.94 15.15 4.10
CA VAL A 76 8.00 15.50 5.17
C VAL A 76 6.57 15.10 4.78
N VAL A 77 6.13 15.47 3.57
CA VAL A 77 4.80 15.07 3.05
C VAL A 77 4.65 13.56 3.02
N ALA A 78 5.66 12.82 2.58
CA ALA A 78 5.64 11.38 2.53
C ALA A 78 5.51 10.74 3.94
N ILE A 79 6.25 11.26 4.92
CA ILE A 79 6.12 10.83 6.32
C ILE A 79 4.70 11.11 6.82
N THR A 80 4.14 12.29 6.53
CA THR A 80 2.76 12.63 6.90
C THR A 80 1.76 11.66 6.27
N ILE A 81 1.90 11.32 4.99
CA ILE A 81 1.04 10.34 4.31
C ILE A 81 1.14 8.97 4.99
N LEU A 82 2.34 8.49 5.28
CA LEU A 82 2.54 7.20 5.94
C LEU A 82 1.93 7.18 7.35
N ALA A 83 2.09 8.25 8.12
CA ALA A 83 1.48 8.39 9.44
C ALA A 83 -0.05 8.40 9.35
N LEU A 84 -0.63 9.14 8.40
CA LEU A 84 -2.07 9.15 8.17
C LEU A 84 -2.59 7.77 7.75
N LEU A 85 -1.89 7.07 6.86
CA LEU A 85 -2.26 5.70 6.46
C LEU A 85 -2.24 4.75 7.67
N ALA A 86 -1.24 4.85 8.55
CA ALA A 86 -1.19 4.04 9.76
C ALA A 86 -2.35 4.35 10.72
N ILE A 87 -2.67 5.63 10.92
CA ILE A 87 -3.81 6.06 11.76
C ILE A 87 -5.12 5.55 11.17
N ILE A 88 -5.33 5.73 9.86
CA ILE A 88 -6.51 5.27 9.14
C ILE A 88 -6.64 3.75 9.24
N PHE A 89 -5.55 3.00 9.05
CA PHE A 89 -5.54 1.54 9.18
C PHE A 89 -6.00 1.08 10.57
N ILE A 90 -5.45 1.69 11.63
CA ILE A 90 -5.85 1.40 13.01
C ILE A 90 -7.32 1.77 13.23
N MET A 91 -7.73 2.97 12.84
CA MET A 91 -9.12 3.43 12.99
C MET A 91 -10.10 2.52 12.27
N PHE A 92 -9.85 2.18 11.01
CA PHE A 92 -10.77 1.37 10.20
C PHE A 92 -10.79 -0.10 10.61
N THR A 93 -9.76 -0.58 11.30
CA THR A 93 -9.76 -1.93 11.89
C THR A 93 -10.78 -2.05 13.02
N PHE A 94 -10.93 -1.00 13.85
CA PHE A 94 -11.87 -1.01 14.98
C PHE A 94 -13.22 -0.37 14.66
N TYR A 95 -13.22 0.66 13.82
CA TYR A 95 -14.38 1.46 13.44
C TYR A 95 -14.40 1.63 11.91
N PRO A 96 -14.60 0.55 11.15
CA PRO A 96 -14.66 0.64 9.70
C PRO A 96 -15.81 1.56 9.26
N PRO A 97 -15.62 2.35 8.20
CA PRO A 97 -16.72 3.10 7.62
C PRO A 97 -17.73 2.13 6.98
N HIS A 98 -18.99 2.53 6.95
CA HIS A 98 -20.09 1.75 6.36
C HIS A 98 -20.03 1.79 4.82
N LEU A 99 -18.97 1.23 4.25
CA LEU A 99 -18.77 1.06 2.81
C LEU A 99 -18.73 -0.43 2.49
N PRO A 100 -19.24 -0.89 1.34
CA PRO A 100 -19.28 -2.31 0.99
C PRO A 100 -17.93 -3.04 1.13
N ILE A 101 -16.81 -2.31 0.97
CA ILE A 101 -15.45 -2.85 1.08
C ILE A 101 -15.03 -3.26 2.49
N PHE A 102 -15.76 -2.83 3.53
CA PHE A 102 -15.51 -3.16 4.93
C PHE A 102 -16.61 -4.04 5.54
N MET A 103 -17.58 -4.47 4.74
CA MET A 103 -18.70 -5.30 5.20
C MET A 103 -18.28 -6.77 5.16
N ASP A 104 -18.54 -7.49 6.25
CA ASP A 104 -18.41 -8.94 6.28
C ASP A 104 -19.47 -9.56 5.33
N PRO A 105 -19.06 -10.32 4.29
CA PRO A 105 -19.99 -10.88 3.32
C PRO A 105 -20.89 -11.99 3.89
N GLU A 106 -20.48 -12.67 4.96
CA GLU A 106 -21.25 -13.75 5.60
C GLU A 106 -22.23 -13.20 6.62
N THR A 107 -21.81 -12.23 7.43
CA THR A 107 -22.61 -11.73 8.55
C THR A 107 -23.31 -10.40 8.25
N SER A 108 -22.91 -9.68 7.19
CA SER A 108 -23.39 -8.32 6.88
C SER A 108 -23.09 -7.27 7.96
N HIS A 109 -22.15 -7.56 8.86
CA HIS A 109 -21.70 -6.64 9.90
C HIS A 109 -20.45 -5.85 9.49
N TYR A 110 -20.17 -4.79 10.23
CA TYR A 110 -18.99 -3.94 10.08
C TYR A 110 -18.18 -3.98 11.36
N GLY A 111 -16.87 -4.27 11.26
CA GLY A 111 -15.97 -4.28 12.42
C GLY A 111 -16.13 -5.53 13.29
N PHE A 112 -15.66 -5.43 14.53
CA PHE A 112 -15.81 -6.46 15.56
C PHE A 112 -17.22 -6.52 16.14
#